data_AF-A0A0C3Q833-F1
#
_entry.id   AF-A0A0C3Q833-F1
#
_cell.length_a   1.000
_cell.length_b   1.000
_cell.length_c   1.000
_cell.angle_alpha   90.00
_cell.angle_beta   90.00
_cell.angle_gamma   90.00
#
_symmetry.space_group_name_H-M   'P 1'
#
loop_
_entity.id
_entity.type
_entity.pdbx_description
1 polymer ?
#
loop_
_entity_poly.entity_id
_entity_poly.type
_entity_poly.pdbx_seq_one_letter_code
_entity_poly.pdbx_strand_id
1 'polypeptide(L)' 'MSKLLTDFKCLIFDCYGTLIDWESGIINAFQPLLSRANKTDSISRTDLLKLFVQVESAIQDANPTMLYSDVLAK' A
#
# COMPACT_ATOMS: atom_id res chain seq x y z
N MET A 1 31.21 -11.34 -19.29
CA MET A 1 31.32 -10.78 -17.92
C MET A 1 29.96 -10.24 -17.52
N SER A 2 29.50 -10.47 -16.28
CA SER A 2 28.30 -9.79 -15.77
C SER A 2 28.66 -8.35 -15.38
N LYS A 3 27.70 -7.44 -15.54
CA LYS A 3 27.86 -6.04 -15.11
C LYS A 3 27.63 -5.95 -13.59
N LEU A 4 28.41 -5.11 -12.92
CA LEU A 4 28.24 -4.74 -11.52
C LEU A 4 27.30 -3.52 -11.43
N LEU A 5 26.63 -3.34 -10.28
CA LEU A 5 25.80 -2.13 -10.05
C LEU A 5 26.61 -0.84 -10.13
N THR A 6 27.89 -0.90 -9.78
CA THR A 6 28.84 0.22 -9.87
C THR A 6 29.19 0.63 -11.30
N ASP A 7 28.84 -0.20 -12.29
CA ASP A 7 29.06 0.13 -13.70
C ASP A 7 28.03 1.13 -14.23
N PHE A 8 26.99 1.44 -13.46
CA PHE A 8 25.90 2.33 -13.83
C PHE A 8 26.01 3.68 -13.12
N LYS A 9 25.73 4.76 -13.85
CA LYS A 9 25.77 6.14 -13.31
C LYS A 9 24.50 6.52 -12.53
N CYS A 10 23.40 5.81 -12.73
CA CYS A 10 22.12 6.07 -12.08
C CYS A 10 21.36 4.75 -11.93
N LEU A 11 20.72 4.57 -10.77
CA LEU A 11 19.80 3.49 -10.47
C LEU A 11 18.46 4.11 -10.08
N ILE A 12 17.39 3.68 -10.73
CA ILE A 12 16.02 4.15 -10.45
C ILE A 12 15.28 2.99 -9.82
N PHE A 13 14.74 3.22 -8.63
CA PHE A 13 13.92 2.27 -7.91
C PHE A 13 12.52 2.84 -7.78
N ASP A 14 11.54 1.97 -7.96
CA ASP A 14 10.18 2.24 -7.51
C ASP A 14 10.13 2.31 -5.97
N CYS A 15 9.07 2.87 -5.40
CA CYS A 15 8.90 3.02 -3.96
C CYS A 15 8.11 1.87 -3.33
N TYR A 16 6.83 1.74 -3.66
CA TYR A 16 5.91 0.83 -2.97
C TYR A 16 6.06 -0.60 -3.50
N GLY A 17 6.45 -1.53 -2.64
CA GLY A 17 6.71 -2.92 -3.01
C GLY A 17 8.14 -3.17 -3.48
N THR A 18 8.92 -2.10 -3.71
CA THR A 18 10.36 -2.18 -3.98
C THR A 18 11.19 -1.75 -2.77
N LEU A 19 10.96 -0.53 -2.26
CA LEU A 19 11.67 0.03 -1.10
C LEU A 19 10.82 0.04 0.18
N ILE A 20 9.50 0.06 0.05
CA ILE A 20 8.54 0.15 1.15
C ILE A 20 7.62 -1.07 1.14
N ASP A 21 7.59 -1.82 2.25
CA ASP A 21 6.57 -2.85 2.51
C ASP A 21 5.24 -2.17 2.90
N TRP A 22 4.47 -1.78 1.89
CA TRP A 22 3.18 -1.12 2.05
C TRP A 22 2.08 -2.11 2.48
N GLU A 23 2.15 -3.38 2.05
CA GLU A 23 1.16 -4.41 2.38
C GLU A 23 1.07 -4.65 3.89
N SER A 24 2.20 -4.88 4.54
CA SER A 24 2.23 -5.08 5.99
C SER A 24 1.83 -3.81 6.74
N GLY A 25 2.22 -2.63 6.23
CA GLY A 25 1.84 -1.34 6.79
C GLY A 25 0.31 -1.16 6.85
N ILE A 26 -0.38 -1.39 5.73
CA ILE A 26 -1.83 -1.30 5.64
C ILE A 26 -2.50 -2.31 6.58
N ILE A 27 -2.08 -3.58 6.53
CA ILE A 27 -2.70 -4.63 7.33
C ILE A 27 -2.57 -4.31 8.83
N ASN A 28 -1.40 -3.85 9.27
CA ASN A 28 -1.16 -3.46 10.65
C ASN A 28 -2.03 -2.25 11.05
N ALA A 29 -2.20 -1.27 10.17
CA ALA A 29 -3.05 -0.10 10.42
C ALA A 29 -4.54 -0.46 10.61
N PHE A 30 -5.02 -1.53 9.97
CA PHE A 30 -6.40 -2.01 10.13
C PHE A 30 -6.62 -2.89 11.36
N GLN A 31 -5.58 -3.47 11.97
CA GLN A 31 -5.73 -4.39 13.12
C GLN A 31 -6.53 -3.78 14.29
N PRO A 32 -6.33 -2.51 14.69
CA PRO A 32 -7.15 -1.91 15.75
C PRO A 32 -8.63 -1.84 15.40
N LEU A 33 -8.97 -1.56 14.13
CA LEU A 33 -10.35 -1.50 13.66
C LEU A 33 -11.00 -2.89 13.66
N LEU A 34 -10.30 -3.89 13.13
CA LEU A 34 -10.78 -5.27 13.08
C LEU A 34 -10.97 -5.85 14.48
N SER A 35 -10.05 -5.57 15.40
CA SER A 35 -10.14 -5.98 16.80
C SER A 35 -11.38 -5.39 17.48
N ARG A 36 -11.64 -4.08 17.30
CA ARG A 36 -12.86 -3.44 17.85
C ARG A 36 -14.14 -4.03 17.28
N ALA A 37 -14.11 -4.51 16.04
CA ALA A 37 -15.25 -5.13 15.39
C ALA A 37 -15.41 -6.64 15.70
N ASN A 38 -14.49 -7.25 16.47
CA ASN A 38 -14.39 -8.71 16.65
C ASN A 38 -14.25 -9.47 15.31
N LYS A 39 -13.45 -8.91 14.39
CA LYS A 39 -13.28 -9.38 13.02
C LYS A 39 -11.82 -9.72 12.65
N THR A 40 -10.91 -9.73 13.61
CA THR A 40 -9.47 -9.96 13.41
C THR A 40 -9.16 -11.18 12.53
N ASP A 41 -9.84 -12.31 12.77
CA ASP A 41 -9.60 -13.56 12.03
C ASP A 41 -10.64 -13.81 10.91
N SER A 42 -11.55 -12.87 10.69
CA SER A 42 -12.70 -13.07 9.79
C SER A 42 -12.45 -12.62 8.34
N ILE A 43 -11.40 -11.83 8.12
CA ILE A 43 -11.01 -11.34 6.80
C ILE A 43 -9.58 -11.76 6.50
N SER A 44 -9.35 -12.31 5.31
CA SER A 44 -7.99 -12.68 4.91
C SER A 44 -7.18 -11.42 4.60
N ARG A 45 -5.84 -11.49 4.77
CA ARG A 45 -4.92 -10.41 4.40
C ARG A 45 -5.13 -9.96 2.94
N THR A 46 -5.27 -10.92 2.04
CA THR A 46 -5.48 -10.67 0.61
C THR A 46 -6.80 -9.96 0.33
N ASP A 47 -7.88 -10.36 1.00
CA ASP A 47 -9.20 -9.74 0.78
C ASP A 47 -9.25 -8.32 1.36
N LEU A 48 -8.59 -8.10 2.50
CA LEU A 48 -8.44 -6.76 3.08
C LEU A 48 -7.68 -5.83 2.14
N LEU A 49 -6.55 -6.28 1.58
CA LEU A 49 -5.77 -5.49 0.61
C LEU A 49 -6.55 -5.21 -0.67
N LYS A 50 -7.27 -6.21 -1.21
CA LYS A 50 -8.13 -6.01 -2.38
C LYS A 50 -9.21 -4.96 -2.13
N LEU A 51 -9.87 -5.03 -0.98
CA LEU A 51 -10.90 -4.06 -0.61
C LEU A 51 -10.30 -2.66 -0.44
N PHE A 52 -9.13 -2.57 0.20
CA PHE A 52 -8.41 -1.30 0.34
C PHE A 52 -8.12 -0.67 -1.03
N VAL A 53 -7.53 -1.42 -1.97
CA VAL A 53 -7.19 -0.92 -3.31
C VAL A 53 -8.45 -0.49 -4.07
N GLN A 54 -9.57 -1.22 -3.94
CA GLN A 54 -10.84 -0.83 -4.56
C GLN A 54 -11.34 0.52 -4.03
N VAL A 55 -11.30 0.74 -2.71
CA VAL A 55 -11.74 1.99 -2.09
C VAL A 55 -10.79 3.14 -2.43
N GLU A 56 -9.48 2.90 -2.34
CA GLU A 56 -8.44 3.87 -2.71
C GLU A 56 -8.60 4.35 -4.15
N SER A 57 -8.75 3.41 -5.11
CA SER A 57 -8.95 3.74 -6.53
C SER A 57 -10.19 4.61 -6.72
N ALA A 58 -11.30 4.26 -6.08
CA ALA A 58 -12.53 5.05 -6.20
C ALA A 58 -12.37 6.48 -5.68
N ILE A 59 -11.61 6.68 -4.60
CA ILE A 59 -11.32 8.01 -4.06
C ILE A 59 -10.40 8.80 -5.00
N GLN A 60 -9.36 8.16 -5.54
CA GLN A 60 -8.43 8.80 -6.48
C GLN A 60 -9.11 9.19 -7.78
N ASP A 61 -9.93 8.29 -8.35
CA ASP A 61 -10.68 8.54 -9.58
C ASP A 61 -11.65 9.73 -9.42
N ALA A 62 -12.26 9.84 -8.24
CA ALA A 62 -13.14 10.97 -7.91
C ALA A 62 -12.36 12.26 -7.60
N ASN A 63 -11.08 12.19 -7.24
CA ASN A 63 -10.28 13.32 -6.76
C ASN A 63 -8.85 13.31 -7.35
N PRO A 64 -8.67 13.49 -8.68
CA PRO A 64 -7.39 13.25 -9.36
C PRO A 64 -6.24 14.19 -8.96
N THR A 65 -6.54 15.31 -8.30
CA THR A 65 -5.53 16.28 -7.83
C THR A 65 -5.31 16.23 -6.32
N MET A 66 -5.99 15.33 -5.60
CA MET A 66 -5.83 15.18 -4.16
C MET A 66 -4.46 14.62 -3.84
N LEU A 67 -3.82 15.13 -2.78
CA LEU A 67 -2.56 14.57 -2.31
C LEU A 67 -2.80 13.13 -1.83
N TYR A 68 -1.86 12.24 -2.13
CA TYR A 68 -1.98 10.84 -1.74
C TYR A 68 -2.16 10.66 -0.22
N SER A 69 -1.49 11.47 0.60
CA SER A 69 -1.70 11.49 2.06
C SER A 69 -3.13 11.80 2.46
N ASP A 70 -3.81 12.67 1.71
CA ASP A 70 -5.19 13.06 1.98
C ASP A 70 -6.16 11.98 1.49
N VAL A 71 -5.84 11.28 0.39
CA VAL A 71 -6.58 10.09 -0.06
C VAL A 71 -6.58 9.02 1.04
N LEU A 72 -5.42 8.76 1.65
CA LEU A 72 -5.28 7.77 2.74
C LEU A 72 -5.97 8.19 4.04
N ALA A 73 -6.33 9.47 4.20
CA ALA A 73 -6.99 10.01 5.39
C ALA A 73 -8.54 10.04 5.26
N LYS A 74 -9.10 9.58 4.14
CA LYS A 74 -10.56 9.48 3.90
C LYS A 74 -11.12 8.14 4.36
#